data_AF-A0A2N5Z0H3-F1
#
_entry.id   AF-A0A2N5Z0H3-F1
#
_cell.length_a   1.000
_cell.length_b   1.000
_cell.length_c   1.000
_cell.angle_alpha   90.00
_cell.angle_beta   90.00
_cell.angle_gamma   90.00
#
_symmetry.space_group_name_H-M   'P 1'
#
loop_
_entity.id
_entity.type
_entity.pdbx_description
1 polymer ?
#
loop_
_entity_poly.entity_id
_entity_poly.type
_entity_poly.pdbx_seq_one_letter_code
_entity_poly.pdbx_strand_id
1 'polypeptide(L)'
;MSESKKITKTQVKATIRGLVNGSIVASDIVRKQIPFIIVIFVLGLVYISNRFHAEKVFRETEETQKRIEDLRAEKIEIQSKLMTSSRRGQVLKMLEEKGSTLEEASAPPQKISYQIKTSE
;
A
#
# COMPACT_ATOMS: atom_id res chain seq x y z
N MET A 1 7.80 -22.07 52.00
CA MET A 1 8.59 -22.64 50.88
C MET A 1 7.69 -23.68 50.21
N SER A 2 7.07 -23.35 49.07
CA SER A 2 6.15 -24.26 48.39
C SER A 2 6.92 -25.05 47.34
N GLU A 3 7.10 -26.35 47.56
CA GLU A 3 7.73 -27.25 46.59
C GLU A 3 6.87 -27.35 45.33
N SER A 4 7.42 -26.96 44.19
CA SER A 4 6.81 -27.13 42.88
C SER A 4 6.98 -28.58 42.43
N LYS A 5 5.89 -29.36 42.56
CA LYS A 5 5.78 -30.74 42.12
C LYS A 5 5.94 -30.80 40.59
N LYS A 6 7.13 -31.22 40.12
CA LYS A 6 7.43 -31.37 38.69
C LYS A 6 6.49 -32.40 38.05
N ILE A 7 5.66 -31.96 37.10
CA ILE A 7 4.78 -32.83 36.32
C ILE A 7 5.66 -33.77 35.49
N THR A 8 5.52 -35.08 35.70
CA THR A 8 6.33 -36.09 35.02
C THR A 8 5.82 -36.33 33.59
N LYS A 9 6.72 -36.59 32.64
CA LYS A 9 6.39 -36.82 31.20
C LYS A 9 5.35 -37.93 30.99
N THR A 10 5.31 -38.91 31.89
CA THR A 10 4.33 -39.99 31.91
C THR A 10 2.91 -39.50 32.21
N GLN A 11 2.75 -38.51 33.10
CA GLN A 11 1.44 -37.93 33.41
C GLN A 11 0.92 -37.08 32.25
N VAL A 12 1.78 -36.32 31.57
CA VAL A 12 1.39 -35.58 30.35
C VAL A 12 0.93 -36.55 29.26
N LYS A 13 1.65 -37.66 29.05
CA LYS A 13 1.27 -38.69 28.07
C LYS A 13 -0.06 -39.37 28.43
N ALA A 14 -0.30 -39.64 29.71
CA ALA A 14 -1.55 -40.21 30.20
C ALA A 14 -2.74 -39.23 30.00
N THR A 15 -2.54 -37.94 30.25
CA THR A 15 -3.56 -36.91 30.02
C THR A 15 -3.88 -36.74 28.54
N ILE A 16 -2.88 -36.68 27.66
CA ILE A 16 -3.11 -36.62 26.20
C ILE A 16 -3.85 -37.88 25.72
N ARG A 17 -3.48 -39.07 26.23
CA ARG A 17 -4.18 -40.32 25.90
C ARG A 17 -5.63 -40.34 26.41
N GLY A 18 -5.89 -39.76 27.58
CA GLY A 18 -7.24 -39.59 28.13
C GLY A 18 -8.09 -38.58 27.37
N LEU A 19 -7.46 -37.55 26.77
CA LEU A 19 -8.14 -36.60 25.89
C LEU A 19 -8.53 -37.27 24.56
N VAL A 20 -7.61 -38.01 23.95
CA VAL A 20 -7.84 -38.70 22.66
C VAL A 20 -8.87 -39.83 22.80
N ASN A 21 -8.84 -40.57 23.91
CA ASN A 21 -9.83 -41.63 24.17
C ASN A 21 -11.18 -41.10 24.68
N GLY A 22 -11.33 -39.78 24.84
CA GLY A 22 -12.60 -39.15 25.23
C GLY A 22 -13.01 -39.33 26.69
N SER A 23 -12.22 -40.00 27.53
CA SER A 23 -12.56 -40.23 28.94
C SER A 23 -12.63 -38.93 29.76
N ILE A 24 -11.84 -37.91 29.38
CA ILE A 24 -11.89 -36.59 29.99
C ILE A 24 -13.14 -35.80 29.52
N VAL A 25 -13.52 -35.96 28.25
CA VAL A 25 -14.69 -35.29 27.65
C VAL A 25 -16.00 -35.89 28.16
N ALA A 26 -16.00 -37.20 28.45
CA ALA A 26 -17.14 -37.92 29.01
C ALA A 26 -17.41 -37.63 30.49
N SER A 27 -16.52 -36.89 31.17
CA SER A 27 -16.75 -36.48 32.56
C SER A 27 -17.92 -35.48 32.66
N ASP A 28 -18.79 -35.64 33.67
CA ASP A 28 -20.01 -34.83 33.84
C ASP A 28 -19.72 -33.31 33.90
N ILE A 29 -18.57 -32.95 34.47
CA ILE A 29 -18.09 -31.58 34.59
C ILE A 29 -17.73 -31.00 33.23
N VAL A 30 -17.05 -31.75 32.35
CA VAL A 30 -16.70 -31.24 31.02
C VAL A 30 -17.93 -31.20 30.13
N ARG A 31 -18.82 -32.20 30.24
CA ARG A 31 -20.04 -32.31 29.43
C ARG A 31 -20.98 -31.11 29.58
N LYS A 32 -21.09 -30.55 30.79
CA LYS A 32 -21.88 -29.33 31.06
C LYS A 32 -21.23 -28.05 30.52
N GLN A 33 -19.90 -28.05 30.30
CA GLN A 33 -19.12 -26.91 29.82
C GLN A 33 -18.81 -26.95 28.32
N ILE A 34 -19.14 -28.05 27.61
CA ILE A 34 -19.03 -28.17 26.15
C ILE A 34 -19.52 -26.93 25.38
N PRO A 35 -20.73 -26.38 25.63
CA PRO A 35 -21.19 -25.21 24.89
C PRO A 35 -20.28 -23.99 25.08
N PHE A 36 -19.69 -23.81 26.27
CA PHE A 36 -18.76 -22.72 26.53
C PHE A 36 -17.41 -22.92 25.81
N ILE A 37 -16.90 -24.16 25.77
CA ILE A 37 -15.66 -24.49 25.04
C ILE A 37 -15.84 -24.20 23.53
N ILE A 38 -17.00 -24.52 22.98
CA ILE A 38 -17.32 -24.23 21.57
C ILE A 38 -17.32 -22.71 21.32
N VAL A 39 -17.89 -21.91 22.23
CA VAL A 39 -17.86 -20.45 22.10
C VAL A 39 -16.42 -19.92 22.07
N ILE A 40 -15.56 -20.40 22.96
CA ILE A 40 -14.13 -20.01 22.97
C ILE A 40 -13.44 -20.45 21.68
N PHE A 41 -13.73 -21.66 21.20
CA PHE A 41 -13.15 -22.18 19.96
C PHE A 41 -13.55 -21.32 18.75
N VAL A 42 -14.84 -20.97 18.62
CA VAL A 42 -15.33 -20.08 17.58
C VAL A 42 -14.69 -18.69 17.71
N LEU A 43 -14.59 -18.16 18.92
CA LEU A 43 -13.91 -16.88 19.16
C LEU A 43 -12.43 -16.93 18.74
N GLY A 44 -11.76 -18.05 18.99
CA GLY A 44 -10.39 -18.30 18.54
C GLY A 44 -10.27 -18.31 17.01
N LEU A 45 -11.20 -18.98 16.32
CA LEU A 45 -11.26 -18.97 14.85
C LEU A 45 -11.47 -17.54 14.33
N VAL A 46 -12.45 -16.81 14.87
CA VAL A 46 -12.74 -15.42 14.50
C VAL A 46 -11.50 -14.53 14.73
N TYR A 47 -10.81 -14.70 15.85
CA TYR A 47 -9.60 -13.94 16.16
C TYR A 47 -8.49 -14.19 15.14
N ILE A 48 -8.24 -15.46 14.79
CA ILE A 48 -7.24 -15.84 13.79
C ILE A 48 -7.62 -15.25 12.42
N SER A 49 -8.87 -15.41 12.00
CA SER A 49 -9.37 -14.85 10.74
C SER A 49 -9.23 -13.33 10.68
N ASN A 50 -9.60 -12.63 11.76
CA ASN A 50 -9.49 -11.17 11.82
C ASN A 50 -8.02 -10.71 11.73
N ARG A 51 -7.12 -11.42 12.42
CA ARG A 51 -5.68 -11.14 12.36
C ARG A 51 -5.14 -11.28 10.93
N PHE A 52 -5.44 -12.38 10.25
CA PHE A 52 -4.99 -12.58 8.86
C PHE A 52 -5.58 -11.56 7.90
N HIS A 53 -6.82 -11.13 8.13
CA HIS A 53 -7.45 -10.07 7.33
C HIS A 53 -6.73 -8.74 7.51
N ALA A 54 -6.44 -8.34 8.75
CA ALA A 54 -5.72 -7.12 9.05
C ALA A 54 -4.31 -7.12 8.42
N GLU A 55 -3.58 -8.23 8.52
CA GLU A 55 -2.24 -8.36 7.93
C GLU A 55 -2.27 -8.27 6.40
N LYS A 56 -3.28 -8.87 5.75
CA LYS A 56 -3.45 -8.78 4.30
C LYS A 56 -3.73 -7.34 3.86
N VAL A 57 -4.67 -6.67 4.52
CA VAL A 57 -5.05 -5.28 4.21
C VAL A 57 -3.86 -4.35 4.42
N PHE A 58 -3.13 -4.51 5.52
CA PHE A 58 -1.94 -3.72 5.80
C PHE A 58 -0.89 -3.84 4.66
N ARG A 59 -0.58 -5.06 4.24
CA ARG A 59 0.36 -5.30 3.14
C ARG A 59 -0.10 -4.68 1.82
N GLU A 60 -1.39 -4.79 1.50
CA GLU A 60 -1.96 -4.21 0.29
C GLU A 60 -1.93 -2.67 0.31
N THR A 61 -2.16 -2.07 1.48
CA THR A 61 -2.03 -0.61 1.64
C THR A 61 -0.60 -0.13 1.45
N GLU A 62 0.41 -0.83 1.99
CA GLU A 62 1.81 -0.48 1.79
C GLU A 62 2.22 -0.60 0.31
N GLU A 63 1.83 -1.69 -0.36
CA GLU A 63 2.11 -1.87 -1.78
C GLU A 63 1.45 -0.79 -2.63
N THR A 64 0.19 -0.46 -2.33
CA THR A 64 -0.55 0.59 -3.04
C THR A 64 0.10 1.96 -2.83
N GLN A 65 0.51 2.28 -1.60
CA GLN A 65 1.18 3.53 -1.30
C GLN A 65 2.50 3.66 -2.05
N LYS A 66 3.29 2.58 -2.13
CA LYS A 66 4.53 2.54 -2.90
C LYS A 66 4.28 2.77 -4.39
N ARG A 67 3.27 2.13 -4.97
CA ARG A 67 2.89 2.37 -6.38
C ARG A 67 2.50 3.82 -6.65
N ILE A 68 1.82 4.48 -5.72
CA ILE A 68 1.49 5.92 -5.86
C ILE A 68 2.77 6.77 -5.89
N GLU A 69 3.75 6.45 -5.05
CA GLU A 69 5.04 7.15 -5.03
C GLU A 69 5.82 6.94 -6.33
N ASP A 70 5.92 5.69 -6.80
CA ASP A 70 6.58 5.33 -8.05
C ASP A 70 5.92 6.07 -9.24
N LEU A 71 4.59 6.07 -9.34
CA LEU A 71 3.85 6.77 -10.39
C LEU A 71 4.05 8.29 -10.34
N ARG A 72 4.20 8.87 -9.14
CA ARG A 72 4.49 10.31 -9.00
C ARG A 72 5.89 10.62 -9.51
N ALA A 73 6.88 9.79 -9.19
CA ALA A 73 8.23 9.96 -9.71
C ALA A 73 8.26 9.86 -11.24
N GLU A 74 7.59 8.84 -11.81
CA GLU A 74 7.49 8.65 -13.26
C GLU A 74 6.82 9.86 -13.94
N LYS A 75 5.72 10.37 -13.38
CA LYS A 75 5.06 11.59 -13.89
C LYS A 75 6.02 12.78 -13.94
N ILE A 76 6.78 13.00 -12.87
CA ILE A 76 7.73 14.11 -12.77
C ILE A 76 8.82 13.95 -13.83
N GLU A 77 9.33 12.74 -14.04
CA GLU A 77 10.31 12.44 -15.06
C GLU A 77 9.78 12.75 -16.47
N ILE A 78 8.61 12.22 -16.83
CA ILE A 78 7.98 12.46 -18.14
C ILE A 78 7.75 13.96 -18.37
N GLN A 79 7.22 14.67 -17.36
CA GLN A 79 7.00 16.10 -17.44
C GLN A 79 8.32 16.86 -17.61
N SER A 80 9.37 16.47 -16.90
CA SER A 80 10.71 17.07 -17.03
C SER A 80 11.29 16.88 -18.44
N LYS A 81 11.14 15.67 -18.99
CA LYS A 81 11.56 15.36 -20.36
C LYS A 81 10.79 16.19 -21.38
N LEU A 82 9.48 16.33 -21.21
CA LEU A 82 8.64 17.17 -22.06
C LEU A 82 9.00 18.65 -21.95
N MET A 83 9.22 19.17 -20.73
CA MET A 83 9.63 20.56 -20.51
C MET A 83 10.98 20.85 -21.17
N THR A 84 11.93 19.92 -21.05
CA THR A 84 13.24 20.01 -21.69
C THR A 84 13.11 20.04 -23.21
N SER A 85 12.33 19.12 -23.78
CA SER A 85 12.09 19.04 -25.23
C SER A 85 11.31 20.23 -25.79
N SER A 86 10.38 20.78 -24.99
CA SER A 86 9.53 21.92 -25.40
C SER A 86 10.18 23.26 -25.09
N ARG A 87 11.38 23.28 -24.51
CA ARG A 87 12.09 24.51 -24.19
C ARG A 87 12.44 25.23 -25.50
N ARG A 88 12.13 26.53 -25.60
CA ARG A 88 12.32 27.35 -26.81
C ARG A 88 13.68 27.13 -27.47
N GLY A 89 14.77 27.20 -26.68
CA GLY A 89 16.12 26.96 -27.19
C GLY A 89 16.38 25.53 -27.70
N GLN A 90 15.73 24.50 -27.15
CA GLN A 90 15.82 23.13 -27.70
C GLN A 90 15.01 22.99 -28.99
N VAL A 91 13.82 23.60 -29.04
CA VAL A 91 12.97 23.60 -30.23
C VAL A 91 13.67 24.32 -31.39
N LEU A 92 14.35 25.45 -31.13
CA LEU A 92 15.16 26.16 -32.12
C LEU A 92 16.32 25.29 -32.63
N LYS A 93 17.08 24.64 -31.74
CA LYS A 93 18.12 23.68 -32.15
C LYS A 93 17.56 22.54 -33.00
N MET A 94 16.40 21.97 -32.63
CA MET A 94 15.73 20.94 -33.42
C MET A 94 15.26 21.44 -34.79
N LEU A 95 14.90 22.72 -34.92
CA LEU A 95 14.53 23.35 -36.18
C LEU A 95 15.77 23.59 -37.06
N GLU A 96 16.86 24.07 -36.48
CA GLU A 96 18.16 24.26 -37.15
C GLU A 96 18.72 22.92 -37.67
N GLU A 97 18.72 21.87 -36.84
CA GLU A 97 19.13 20.51 -37.24
C GLU A 97 18.31 19.95 -38.40
N LYS A 98 17.04 20.38 -38.52
CA LYS A 98 16.14 20.00 -39.61
C LYS A 98 16.23 20.93 -40.84
N GLY A 99 17.14 21.90 -40.84
CA GLY A 99 17.39 22.81 -41.97
C GLY A 99 16.43 23.99 -42.07
N SER A 100 15.75 24.36 -40.98
CA SER A 100 14.84 25.52 -40.94
C SER A 100 15.60 26.84 -40.74
N THR A 101 15.19 27.90 -41.45
CA THR A 101 15.74 29.28 -41.35
C THR A 101 15.03 30.16 -40.30
N LEU A 102 14.30 29.54 -39.37
CA LEU A 102 13.51 30.25 -38.36
C LEU A 102 14.40 30.62 -37.15
N GLU A 103 14.57 31.92 -36.92
CA GLU A 103 15.31 32.48 -35.78
C GLU A 103 14.36 33.08 -34.72
N GLU A 104 14.81 33.14 -33.47
CA GLU A 104 14.04 33.74 -32.37
C GLU A 104 13.93 35.27 -32.54
N ALA A 105 12.72 35.81 -32.37
CA ALA A 105 12.51 37.25 -32.44
C ALA A 105 13.22 37.95 -31.26
N SER A 106 14.33 38.63 -31.56
CA SER A 106 15.16 39.35 -30.58
C SER A 106 14.48 40.61 -30.02
N ALA A 107 13.55 41.21 -30.76
CA ALA A 107 12.87 42.43 -30.38
C ALA A 107 11.44 42.17 -29.86
N PRO A 108 11.00 42.84 -28.78
CA PRO A 108 9.64 42.72 -28.28
C PRO A 108 8.61 43.25 -29.32
N PRO A 109 7.39 42.68 -29.35
CA PRO A 109 6.36 43.11 -30.30
C PRO A 109 5.95 44.57 -30.02
N GLN A 110 5.99 45.41 -31.05
CA GLN A 110 5.58 46.81 -30.94
C GLN A 110 4.06 46.94 -31.09
N LYS A 111 3.44 47.72 -30.21
CA LYS A 111 2.02 48.06 -30.29
C LYS A 111 1.82 49.05 -31.45
N ILE A 112 1.09 48.63 -32.48
CA ILE A 112 0.70 49.49 -33.59
C ILE A 112 -0.41 50.42 -33.08
N SER A 113 -0.11 51.72 -32.90
CA SER A 113 -1.12 52.75 -32.64
C SER A 113 -1.33 53.61 -33.88
N TYR A 114 -2.55 53.56 -34.41
CA TYR A 114 -2.99 54.41 -35.51
C TYR A 114 -3.60 55.69 -34.94
N GLN A 115 -2.97 56.84 -35.20
CA GLN A 115 -3.56 58.16 -34.95
C GLN A 115 -4.40 58.52 -36.16
N ILE A 116 -5.73 58.46 -36.01
CA ILE A 116 -6.66 58.96 -37.02
C ILE A 116 -6.57 60.49 -36.95
N LYS A 117 -5.87 61.11 -37.90
CA LYS A 117 -5.97 62.56 -38.12
C LYS A 117 -7.30 62.82 -38.80
N THR A 118 -8.30 63.18 -38.00
CA THR A 118 -9.47 63.89 -38.50
C THR A 118 -9.00 65.29 -38.89
N SER A 119 -8.87 65.53 -40.18
CA SER A 119 -8.74 66.88 -40.74
C SER A 119 -10.06 67.61 -40.57
N GLU A 120 -9.98 68.83 -40.01
CA GLU A 120 -11.03 69.85 -39.87
C GLU A 120 -11.87 70.04 -41.15
#